data_AF-F2RB58-F1
#
_entry.id   AF-F2RB58-F1
#
_cell.length_a   1.000
_cell.length_b   1.000
_cell.length_c   1.000
_cell.angle_alpha   90.00
_cell.angle_beta   90.00
_cell.angle_gamma   90.00
#
_symmetry.space_group_name_H-M   'P 1'
#
loop_
_entity.id
_entity.type
_entity.pdbx_description
1 polymer ?
#
loop_
_entity_poly.entity_id
_entity_poly.type
_entity_poly.pdbx_seq_one_letter_code
_entity_poly.pdbx_strand_id
1 'polypeptide(L)'
;MTASTPPTALAASAAASRAPGSPDSPHSPASRADRIGDAALDLLVERGMRGLTHRAVDERAGLPQGSTSNHARTRQALLETAVRRQVQLEARVLAPDELPGARTGPTTDDEGEGEATAGAATGAGAGATADSEAKATADTEAATDQADPRLRTAALADALSLALHRYLTDHRALLVSRYELALEATRRPELRTFFDAAGSAFRDPLVAMTTAAGSPEPERHALSLVAWCEGLMFSCAAGSFHAAVPSRAELRTGFEELLRGMLGSR
;
A
#
# COMPACT_ATOMS: atom_id res chain seq x y z
N MET A 1 23.90 -59.22 -30.50
CA MET A 1 23.45 -59.65 -29.16
C MET A 1 23.77 -58.52 -28.21
N THR A 2 22.83 -57.57 -28.05
CA THR A 2 21.97 -57.35 -26.86
C THR A 2 22.75 -56.67 -25.71
N ALA A 3 22.42 -55.51 -25.16
CA ALA A 3 21.25 -54.61 -25.20
C ALA A 3 21.74 -53.18 -24.84
N SER A 4 21.33 -52.11 -25.54
CA SER A 4 20.15 -51.27 -25.26
C SER A 4 19.91 -50.99 -23.77
N THR A 5 20.34 -49.82 -23.30
CA THR A 5 19.99 -49.25 -21.99
C THR A 5 18.97 -48.13 -22.21
N PRO A 6 17.78 -48.16 -21.58
CA PRO A 6 16.81 -47.07 -21.64
C PRO A 6 17.08 -45.98 -20.57
N PRO A 7 16.51 -44.77 -20.72
CA PRO A 7 16.65 -43.68 -19.76
C PRO A 7 15.71 -43.86 -18.57
N THR A 8 16.21 -43.67 -17.33
CA THR A 8 15.37 -43.68 -16.13
C THR A 8 14.90 -42.26 -15.80
N ALA A 9 13.59 -42.16 -15.62
CA ALA A 9 12.79 -40.98 -15.45
C ALA A 9 13.00 -40.24 -14.11
N LEU A 10 12.52 -38.99 -14.10
CA LEU A 10 12.20 -38.19 -12.92
C LEU A 10 11.58 -39.04 -11.81
N ALA A 11 12.15 -38.93 -10.62
CA ALA A 11 11.45 -39.20 -9.37
C ALA A 11 11.51 -37.95 -8.50
N ALA A 12 10.35 -37.32 -8.37
CA ALA A 12 10.04 -36.35 -7.35
C ALA A 12 10.29 -36.97 -5.96
N SER A 13 10.99 -36.24 -5.09
CA SER A 13 11.07 -36.50 -3.65
C SER A 13 10.47 -35.26 -2.97
N ALA A 14 9.17 -35.32 -2.69
CA ALA A 14 8.61 -35.75 -1.41
C ALA A 14 8.50 -34.56 -0.46
N ALA A 15 7.29 -34.01 -0.48
CA ALA A 15 6.77 -33.03 0.45
C ALA A 15 6.98 -33.51 1.89
N ALA A 16 7.70 -32.71 2.67
CA ALA A 16 7.65 -32.80 4.11
C ALA A 16 6.26 -32.34 4.56
N SER A 17 5.47 -33.32 5.02
CA SER A 17 4.24 -33.16 5.77
C SER A 17 4.39 -32.08 6.84
N ARG A 18 3.55 -31.03 6.78
CA ARG A 18 3.23 -30.17 7.92
C ARG A 18 1.74 -30.25 8.16
N ALA A 19 1.38 -30.65 9.37
CA ALA A 19 0.03 -30.65 9.92
C ALA A 19 -0.63 -29.26 9.79
N PRO A 20 -1.98 -29.19 9.77
CA PRO A 20 -2.69 -27.92 9.71
C PRO A 20 -2.50 -27.18 11.04
N GLY A 21 -1.60 -26.19 11.03
CA GLY A 21 -1.51 -25.20 12.09
C GLY A 21 -2.73 -24.29 12.01
N SER A 22 -3.37 -24.07 13.17
CA SER A 22 -4.47 -23.15 13.40
C SER A 22 -4.22 -21.75 12.83
N PRO A 23 -5.27 -20.99 12.48
CA PRO A 23 -5.13 -19.66 11.91
C PRO A 23 -4.85 -18.66 13.02
N ASP A 24 -3.58 -18.49 13.39
CA ASP A 24 -3.14 -17.26 14.05
C ASP A 24 -1.63 -17.06 13.89
N SER A 25 -1.22 -16.10 13.04
CA SER A 25 0.05 -15.34 13.11
C SER A 25 0.16 -14.34 11.95
N PRO A 26 -0.10 -13.03 12.15
CA PRO A 26 0.33 -12.00 11.22
C PRO A 26 1.83 -11.68 11.42
N HIS A 27 2.55 -11.57 10.29
CA HIS A 27 3.97 -11.21 10.10
C HIS A 27 5.02 -12.35 10.11
N SER A 28 5.34 -12.84 8.90
CA SER A 28 6.61 -13.53 8.61
C SER A 28 7.81 -12.71 9.09
N PRO A 29 8.87 -13.32 9.64
CA PRO A 29 10.03 -12.59 10.13
C PRO A 29 10.66 -11.75 9.02
N ALA A 30 10.97 -10.48 9.33
CA ALA A 30 11.54 -9.53 8.37
C ALA A 30 12.79 -10.10 7.70
N SER A 31 12.86 -10.00 6.37
CA SER A 31 14.00 -10.52 5.62
C SER A 31 15.28 -9.76 5.97
N ARG A 32 16.45 -10.33 5.67
CA ARG A 32 17.72 -9.62 5.85
C ARG A 32 17.77 -8.31 5.05
N ALA A 33 17.16 -8.27 3.87
CA ALA A 33 17.04 -7.08 3.06
C ALA A 33 16.16 -6.01 3.74
N ASP A 34 15.04 -6.43 4.38
CA ASP A 34 14.19 -5.52 5.16
C ASP A 34 14.97 -4.89 6.30
N ARG A 35 15.72 -5.68 7.08
CA ARG A 35 16.52 -5.18 8.20
C ARG A 35 17.60 -4.18 7.76
N ILE A 36 18.25 -4.45 6.63
CA ILE A 36 19.24 -3.53 6.03
C ILE A 36 18.56 -2.24 5.58
N GLY A 37 17.40 -2.35 4.94
CA GLY A 37 16.59 -1.20 4.51
C GLY A 37 16.13 -0.35 5.69
N ASP A 38 15.56 -0.96 6.73
CA ASP A 38 15.10 -0.28 7.95
C ASP A 38 16.24 0.49 8.60
N ALA A 39 17.39 -0.17 8.82
CA ALA A 39 18.58 0.47 9.37
C ALA A 39 19.12 1.61 8.48
N ALA A 40 19.03 1.48 7.15
CA ALA A 40 19.42 2.53 6.23
C ALA A 40 18.49 3.75 6.33
N LEU A 41 17.17 3.55 6.41
CA LEU A 41 16.20 4.63 6.60
C LEU A 41 16.42 5.33 7.95
N ASP A 42 16.63 4.60 9.03
CA ASP A 42 16.92 5.17 10.36
C ASP A 42 18.17 6.05 10.34
N LEU A 43 19.23 5.61 9.65
CA LEU A 43 20.46 6.38 9.51
C LEU A 43 20.27 7.64 8.68
N LEU A 44 19.43 7.59 7.63
CA LEU A 44 19.09 8.78 6.85
C LEU A 44 18.34 9.81 7.70
N VAL A 45 17.40 9.36 8.53
CA VAL A 45 16.65 10.26 9.43
C VAL A 45 17.56 10.89 10.48
N GLU A 46 18.44 10.10 11.11
CA GLU A 46 19.28 10.57 12.22
C GLU A 46 20.50 11.37 11.75
N ARG A 47 21.11 10.98 10.62
CA ARG A 47 22.45 11.45 10.21
C ARG A 47 22.53 11.96 8.78
N GLY A 48 21.41 11.92 8.04
CA GLY A 48 21.33 12.28 6.63
C GLY A 48 22.19 11.41 5.71
N MET A 49 22.26 11.78 4.43
CA MET A 49 23.01 11.05 3.40
C MET A 49 24.48 10.75 3.73
N ARG A 50 25.14 11.59 4.54
CA ARG A 50 26.55 11.40 4.93
C ARG A 50 26.74 10.25 5.93
N GLY A 51 25.74 10.00 6.78
CA GLY A 51 25.77 8.91 7.75
C GLY A 51 25.54 7.53 7.14
N LEU A 52 24.99 7.47 5.92
CA LEU A 52 24.68 6.21 5.25
C LEU A 52 25.95 5.55 4.68
N THR A 53 26.49 4.58 5.43
CA THR A 53 27.64 3.76 5.06
C THR A 53 27.37 2.29 5.42
N HIS A 54 27.97 1.34 4.71
CA HIS A 54 27.81 -0.09 4.97
C HIS A 54 28.09 -0.47 6.42
N ARG A 55 29.18 0.07 7.00
CA ARG A 55 29.53 -0.19 8.40
C ARG A 55 28.47 0.34 9.35
N ALA A 56 28.00 1.57 9.15
CA ALA A 56 26.96 2.15 9.99
C ALA A 56 25.65 1.35 9.90
N VAL A 57 25.32 0.84 8.71
CA VAL A 57 24.13 0.00 8.50
C VAL A 57 24.28 -1.35 9.19
N ASP A 58 25.43 -2.02 9.09
CA ASP A 58 25.68 -3.28 9.80
C ASP A 58 25.53 -3.10 11.31
N GLU A 59 26.13 -2.03 11.86
CA GLU A 59 26.05 -1.68 13.27
C GLU A 59 24.60 -1.39 13.70
N ARG A 60 23.88 -0.54 12.95
CA ARG A 60 22.48 -0.19 13.22
C ARG A 60 21.55 -1.41 13.14
N ALA A 61 21.77 -2.27 12.15
CA ALA A 61 20.95 -3.47 11.92
C ALA A 61 21.30 -4.61 12.90
N GLY A 62 22.35 -4.49 13.71
CA GLY A 62 22.86 -5.59 14.55
C GLY A 62 23.33 -6.78 13.72
N LEU A 63 23.98 -6.52 12.59
CA LEU A 63 24.51 -7.53 11.67
C LEU A 63 26.04 -7.63 11.76
N PRO A 64 26.63 -8.80 11.46
CA PRO A 64 28.08 -8.92 11.34
C PRO A 64 28.66 -7.94 10.32
N GLN A 65 29.85 -7.41 10.60
CA GLN A 65 30.54 -6.49 9.69
C GLN A 65 30.72 -7.12 8.30
N GLY A 66 30.35 -6.37 7.26
CA GLY A 66 30.40 -6.80 5.86
C GLY A 66 29.08 -7.40 5.34
N SER A 67 28.06 -7.57 6.19
CA SER A 67 26.75 -8.12 5.78
C SER A 67 26.07 -7.23 4.73
N THR A 68 26.07 -5.93 4.98
CA THR A 68 25.51 -4.94 4.05
C THR A 68 26.31 -4.91 2.76
N SER A 69 27.64 -5.02 2.80
CA SER A 69 28.48 -5.05 1.59
C SER A 69 28.25 -6.30 0.74
N ASN A 70 27.94 -7.43 1.39
CA ASN A 70 27.56 -8.65 0.68
C ASN A 70 26.21 -8.49 -0.04
N HIS A 71 25.24 -7.84 0.61
CA HIS A 71 23.92 -7.59 0.04
C HIS A 71 23.91 -6.49 -1.05
N ALA A 72 24.55 -5.36 -0.75
CA ALA A 72 24.59 -4.17 -1.58
C ALA A 72 26.04 -3.75 -1.78
N ARG A 73 26.71 -4.27 -2.81
CA ARG A 73 28.16 -4.09 -3.02
C ARG A 73 28.62 -2.65 -3.24
N THR A 74 27.72 -1.80 -3.73
CA THR A 74 28.02 -0.41 -4.07
C THR A 74 27.16 0.55 -3.25
N ARG A 75 27.58 1.81 -3.16
CA ARG A 75 26.74 2.87 -2.57
C ARG A 75 25.39 2.98 -3.30
N GLN A 76 25.39 2.84 -4.62
CA GLN A 76 24.18 2.86 -5.44
C GLN A 76 23.22 1.73 -5.04
N ALA A 77 23.71 0.49 -4.93
CA ALA A 77 22.88 -0.64 -4.51
C ALA A 77 22.31 -0.47 -3.09
N LEU A 78 23.06 0.19 -2.19
CA LEU A 78 22.58 0.49 -0.85
C LEU A 78 21.44 1.53 -0.89
N LEU A 79 21.55 2.54 -1.74
CA LEU A 79 20.49 3.53 -1.95
C LEU A 79 19.24 2.91 -2.57
N GLU A 80 19.39 2.03 -3.57
CA GLU A 80 18.28 1.29 -4.15
C GLU A 80 17.59 0.38 -3.12
N THR A 81 18.35 -0.22 -2.21
CA THR A 81 17.82 -1.00 -1.08
C THR A 81 16.99 -0.10 -0.16
N ALA A 82 17.49 1.09 0.19
CA ALA A 82 16.76 2.06 1.00
C ALA A 82 15.48 2.55 0.31
N VAL A 83 15.53 2.91 -0.98
CA VAL A 83 14.33 3.34 -1.73
C VAL A 83 13.32 2.20 -1.83
N ARG A 84 13.75 0.96 -2.08
CA ARG A 84 12.84 -0.18 -2.12
C ARG A 84 12.13 -0.36 -0.79
N ARG A 85 12.86 -0.21 0.31
CA ARG A 85 12.28 -0.29 1.65
C ARG A 85 11.34 0.87 1.94
N GLN A 86 11.71 2.09 1.57
CA GLN A 86 10.88 3.28 1.66
C GLN A 86 9.50 3.02 1.04
N VAL A 87 9.48 2.56 -0.22
CA VAL A 87 8.24 2.29 -0.97
C VAL A 87 7.38 1.22 -0.30
N GLN A 88 8.00 0.15 0.20
CA GLN A 88 7.27 -0.91 0.92
C GLN A 88 6.60 -0.39 2.19
N LEU A 89 7.27 0.50 2.93
CA LEU A 89 6.71 1.11 4.13
C LEU A 89 5.60 2.11 3.76
N GLU A 90 5.82 2.96 2.76
CA GLU A 90 4.81 3.91 2.26
C GLU A 90 3.54 3.22 1.78
N ALA A 91 3.67 2.10 1.07
CA ALA A 91 2.53 1.31 0.61
C ALA A 91 1.69 0.75 1.77
N ARG A 92 2.31 0.45 2.92
CA ARG A 92 1.59 0.01 4.13
C ARG A 92 0.85 1.15 4.81
N VAL A 93 1.39 2.38 4.75
CA VAL A 93 0.69 3.57 5.27
C VAL A 93 -0.55 3.88 4.44
N LEU A 94 -0.43 3.71 3.12
CA LEU A 94 -1.49 3.96 2.16
C LEU A 94 -2.53 2.82 2.06
N ALA A 95 -2.25 1.65 2.65
CA ALA A 95 -2.99 0.39 2.55
C ALA A 95 -4.31 0.49 1.77
N PRO A 96 -4.29 0.21 0.45
CA PRO A 96 -5.45 0.37 -0.44
C PRO A 96 -6.68 -0.44 -0.01
N ASP A 97 -6.46 -1.53 0.72
CA ASP A 97 -7.48 -2.46 1.24
C ASP A 97 -8.41 -1.81 2.28
N GLU A 98 -7.98 -0.69 2.87
CA GLU A 98 -8.75 0.15 3.79
C GLU A 98 -9.33 1.41 3.11
N LEU A 99 -8.96 1.70 1.86
CA LEU A 99 -9.53 2.80 1.08
C LEU A 99 -10.92 2.34 0.55
N PRO A 100 -12.01 3.07 0.82
CA PRO A 100 -13.35 2.69 0.37
C PRO A 100 -13.37 2.52 -1.16
N GLY A 101 -13.73 1.30 -1.58
CA GLY A 101 -13.66 0.82 -2.97
C GLY A 101 -13.04 -0.59 -3.10
N ALA A 102 -12.20 -1.01 -2.16
CA ALA A 102 -11.61 -2.37 -2.15
C ALA A 102 -12.47 -3.44 -1.46
N ARG A 103 -13.44 -3.03 -0.63
CA ARG A 103 -14.37 -3.92 0.09
C ARG A 103 -15.80 -3.70 -0.41
N THR A 104 -16.18 -4.37 -1.49
CA THR A 104 -17.59 -4.62 -1.80
C THR A 104 -18.02 -5.90 -1.11
N GLY A 105 -18.34 -5.79 0.17
CA GLY A 105 -18.97 -6.85 0.95
C GLY A 105 -19.77 -6.21 2.07
N PRO A 106 -21.06 -6.52 2.23
CA PRO A 106 -21.88 -5.89 3.25
C PRO A 106 -21.42 -6.32 4.64
N THR A 107 -20.88 -5.39 5.42
CA THR A 107 -20.80 -5.53 6.87
C THR A 107 -22.19 -5.21 7.42
N THR A 108 -23.01 -6.24 7.57
CA THR A 108 -24.22 -6.17 8.39
C THR A 108 -23.82 -6.34 9.85
N ASP A 109 -23.48 -5.23 10.49
CA ASP A 109 -23.53 -5.14 11.95
C ASP A 109 -24.68 -4.18 12.28
N ASP A 110 -25.86 -4.73 12.57
CA ASP A 110 -26.79 -4.06 13.47
C ASP A 110 -27.52 -5.11 14.31
N GLU A 111 -27.47 -4.89 15.61
CA GLU A 111 -28.05 -5.71 16.67
C GLU A 111 -29.57 -5.45 16.74
N GLY A 112 -30.35 -6.51 16.92
CA GLY A 112 -31.80 -6.41 17.15
C GLY A 112 -32.35 -7.70 17.74
N GLU A 113 -32.48 -7.71 19.07
CA GLU A 113 -33.15 -8.73 19.86
C GLU A 113 -34.61 -8.95 19.41
N GLY A 114 -35.06 -10.21 19.36
CA GLY A 114 -36.46 -10.56 19.06
C GLY A 114 -36.70 -12.07 19.02
N GLU A 115 -37.23 -12.60 20.12
CA GLU A 115 -37.45 -14.00 20.46
C GLU A 115 -38.63 -14.69 19.70
N ALA A 116 -38.50 -16.01 19.54
CA ALA A 116 -39.54 -17.05 19.31
C ALA A 116 -40.15 -17.13 17.87
N THR A 117 -40.35 -18.30 17.22
CA THR A 117 -40.74 -19.64 17.67
C THR A 117 -40.38 -20.71 16.62
N ALA A 118 -40.35 -21.98 17.06
CA ALA A 118 -40.08 -23.17 16.28
C ALA A 118 -41.16 -23.53 15.23
N GLY A 119 -40.72 -24.14 14.12
CA GLY A 119 -41.58 -24.82 13.15
C GLY A 119 -40.78 -25.63 12.14
N ALA A 120 -40.70 -26.94 12.35
CA ALA A 120 -40.09 -27.89 11.44
C ALA A 120 -40.88 -28.03 10.14
N ALA A 121 -40.19 -28.11 8.99
CA ALA A 121 -40.72 -28.75 7.79
C ALA A 121 -39.58 -29.29 6.90
N THR A 122 -39.60 -30.60 6.75
CA THR A 122 -38.91 -31.43 5.77
C THR A 122 -39.27 -31.04 4.34
N GLY A 123 -38.32 -31.04 3.41
CA GLY A 123 -38.63 -30.90 1.98
C GLY A 123 -37.39 -30.94 1.09
N ALA A 124 -37.22 -32.07 0.41
CA ALA A 124 -36.24 -32.27 -0.66
C ALA A 124 -36.54 -31.36 -1.87
N GLY A 125 -35.50 -30.89 -2.56
CA GLY A 125 -35.62 -30.15 -3.80
C GLY A 125 -34.27 -29.94 -4.47
N ALA A 126 -33.91 -30.87 -5.34
CA ALA A 126 -32.79 -30.74 -6.25
C ALA A 126 -33.12 -29.74 -7.38
N GLY A 127 -32.11 -28.97 -7.81
CA GLY A 127 -32.05 -28.37 -9.13
C GLY A 127 -32.07 -26.84 -9.17
N ALA A 128 -31.08 -26.28 -9.88
CA ALA A 128 -30.95 -24.92 -10.40
C ALA A 128 -30.28 -23.84 -9.51
N THR A 129 -28.95 -23.82 -9.46
CA THR A 129 -28.16 -22.63 -9.08
C THR A 129 -26.82 -22.59 -9.82
N ALA A 130 -26.83 -22.36 -11.14
CA ALA A 130 -25.64 -21.89 -11.86
C ALA A 130 -25.91 -20.51 -12.50
N ASP A 131 -27.13 -20.29 -12.98
CA ASP A 131 -27.59 -18.97 -13.44
C ASP A 131 -27.80 -17.96 -12.30
N SER A 132 -28.02 -18.41 -11.06
CA SER A 132 -28.24 -17.52 -9.91
C SER A 132 -26.96 -16.92 -9.35
N GLU A 133 -25.83 -17.65 -9.41
CA GLU A 133 -24.53 -17.15 -8.93
C GLU A 133 -23.93 -16.16 -9.94
N ALA A 134 -24.06 -16.42 -11.25
CA ALA A 134 -23.62 -15.51 -12.31
C ALA A 134 -24.45 -14.20 -12.33
N LYS A 135 -25.75 -14.27 -12.00
CA LYS A 135 -26.60 -13.08 -11.88
C LYS A 135 -26.30 -12.27 -10.61
N ALA A 136 -25.98 -12.92 -9.50
CA ALA A 136 -25.59 -12.23 -8.26
C ALA A 136 -24.21 -11.54 -8.39
N THR A 137 -23.24 -12.13 -9.09
CA THR A 137 -21.96 -11.47 -9.40
C THR A 137 -22.13 -10.34 -10.40
N ALA A 138 -22.97 -10.50 -11.43
CA ALA A 138 -23.27 -9.45 -12.41
C ALA A 138 -24.05 -8.27 -11.82
N ASP A 139 -25.00 -8.52 -10.90
CA ASP A 139 -25.73 -7.47 -10.20
C ASP A 139 -24.84 -6.76 -9.15
N THR A 140 -23.82 -7.44 -8.60
CA THR A 140 -22.81 -6.84 -7.70
C THR A 140 -21.81 -5.97 -8.46
N GLU A 141 -21.35 -6.41 -9.64
CA GLU A 141 -20.49 -5.63 -10.53
C GLU A 141 -21.24 -4.44 -11.16
N ALA A 142 -22.51 -4.61 -11.54
CA ALA A 142 -23.37 -3.53 -12.05
C ALA A 142 -23.78 -2.50 -10.97
N ALA A 143 -23.98 -2.92 -9.71
CA ALA A 143 -24.28 -2.01 -8.60
C ALA A 143 -23.07 -1.15 -8.20
N THR A 144 -21.85 -1.65 -8.40
CA THR A 144 -20.62 -0.89 -8.10
C THR A 144 -20.40 0.26 -9.11
N ASP A 145 -20.89 0.10 -10.35
CA ASP A 145 -20.78 1.09 -11.43
C ASP A 145 -21.82 2.23 -11.35
N GLN A 146 -22.89 2.06 -10.55
CA GLN A 146 -23.99 3.02 -10.39
C GLN A 146 -23.99 3.80 -9.08
N ALA A 147 -22.96 3.67 -8.24
CA ALA A 147 -22.84 4.46 -7.02
C ALA A 147 -22.86 5.97 -7.34
N ASP A 148 -23.62 6.75 -6.55
CA ASP A 148 -23.71 8.21 -6.68
C ASP A 148 -22.30 8.83 -6.78
N PRO A 149 -21.98 9.59 -7.85
CA PRO A 149 -20.70 10.30 -7.98
C PRO A 149 -20.29 11.12 -6.74
N ARG A 150 -21.28 11.67 -6.01
CA ARG A 150 -21.04 12.39 -4.75
C ARG A 150 -20.53 11.47 -3.66
N LEU A 151 -21.08 10.26 -3.56
CA LEU A 151 -20.64 9.25 -2.60
C LEU A 151 -19.20 8.79 -2.91
N ARG A 152 -18.87 8.62 -4.20
CA ARG A 152 -17.50 8.27 -4.65
C ARG A 152 -16.50 9.39 -4.35
N THR A 153 -16.89 10.65 -4.53
CA THR A 153 -16.04 11.80 -4.19
C THR A 153 -15.83 11.91 -2.67
N ALA A 154 -16.87 11.71 -1.87
CA ALA A 154 -16.77 11.70 -0.41
C ALA A 154 -15.89 10.55 0.10
N ALA A 155 -16.01 9.36 -0.50
CA ALA A 155 -15.16 8.21 -0.22
C ALA A 155 -13.69 8.52 -0.55
N LEU A 156 -13.42 9.11 -1.72
CA LEU A 156 -12.07 9.54 -2.10
C LEU A 156 -11.49 10.55 -1.10
N ALA A 157 -12.25 11.58 -0.71
CA ALA A 157 -11.82 12.54 0.29
C ALA A 157 -11.50 11.88 1.64
N ASP A 158 -12.33 10.95 2.09
CA ASP A 158 -12.12 10.23 3.34
C ASP A 158 -10.84 9.40 3.31
N ALA A 159 -10.66 8.64 2.22
CA ALA A 159 -9.52 7.77 1.99
C ALA A 159 -8.19 8.57 2.00
N LEU A 160 -8.16 9.68 1.26
CA LEU A 160 -6.98 10.54 1.17
C LEU A 160 -6.69 11.26 2.50
N SER A 161 -7.74 11.71 3.21
CA SER A 161 -7.58 12.36 4.51
C SER A 161 -6.99 11.41 5.56
N LEU A 162 -7.45 10.15 5.57
CA LEU A 162 -6.94 9.13 6.48
C LEU A 162 -5.48 8.79 6.19
N ALA A 163 -5.17 8.56 4.92
CA ALA A 163 -3.81 8.25 4.48
C ALA A 163 -2.82 9.37 4.83
N LEU A 164 -3.17 10.61 4.48
CA LEU A 164 -2.31 11.76 4.76
C LEU A 164 -2.16 12.01 6.26
N HIS A 165 -3.23 11.85 7.05
CA HIS A 165 -3.15 12.00 8.50
C HIS A 165 -2.17 11.00 9.13
N ARG A 166 -2.32 9.70 8.82
CA ARG A 166 -1.39 8.64 9.28
C ARG A 166 0.05 8.94 8.90
N TYR A 167 0.25 9.39 7.65
CA TYR A 167 1.58 9.72 7.16
C TYR A 167 2.22 10.88 7.95
N LEU A 168 1.43 11.89 8.31
CA LEU A 168 1.90 13.07 9.04
C LEU A 168 2.10 12.82 10.54
N THR A 169 1.27 12.00 11.19
CA THR A 169 1.32 11.76 12.63
C THR A 169 2.25 10.63 13.04
N ASP A 170 2.17 9.49 12.35
CA ASP A 170 2.77 8.23 12.80
C ASP A 170 4.08 7.93 12.05
N HIS A 171 4.24 8.53 10.87
CA HIS A 171 5.32 8.20 9.93
C HIS A 171 6.18 9.40 9.56
N ARG A 172 6.34 10.38 10.46
CA ARG A 172 7.19 11.57 10.20
C ARG A 172 8.64 11.22 9.86
N ALA A 173 9.21 10.18 10.46
CA ALA A 173 10.55 9.71 10.11
C ALA A 173 10.62 9.25 8.65
N LEU A 174 9.56 8.62 8.14
CA LEU A 174 9.45 8.19 6.76
C LEU A 174 9.41 9.37 5.78
N LEU A 175 8.81 10.51 6.17
CA LEU A 175 8.89 11.76 5.38
C LEU A 175 10.31 12.28 5.26
N VAL A 176 11.05 12.29 6.37
CA VAL A 176 12.43 12.79 6.37
C VAL A 176 13.32 11.94 5.46
N SER A 177 13.25 10.60 5.58
CA SER A 177 13.99 9.71 4.69
C SER A 177 13.56 9.85 3.23
N ARG A 178 12.26 10.05 2.96
CA ARG A 178 11.74 10.33 1.60
C ARG A 178 12.45 11.54 1.00
N TYR A 179 12.52 12.65 1.73
CA TYR A 179 13.13 13.88 1.22
C TYR A 179 14.65 13.77 1.06
N GLU A 180 15.36 13.10 1.98
CA GLU A 180 16.79 12.80 1.81
C GLU A 180 17.04 12.00 0.51
N LEU A 181 16.27 10.94 0.27
CA LEU A 181 16.38 10.09 -0.91
C LEU A 181 15.98 10.84 -2.19
N ALA A 182 14.90 11.60 -2.17
CA ALA A 182 14.44 12.39 -3.31
C ALA A 182 15.47 13.43 -3.72
N LEU A 183 16.06 14.14 -2.75
CA LEU A 183 17.12 15.11 -3.00
C LEU A 183 18.39 14.43 -3.51
N GLU A 184 18.75 13.24 -3.02
CA GLU A 184 19.89 12.50 -3.58
C GLU A 184 19.62 12.03 -5.01
N ALA A 185 18.40 11.60 -5.34
CA ALA A 185 18.04 11.19 -6.69
C ALA A 185 18.25 12.32 -7.71
N THR A 186 18.12 13.60 -7.31
CA THR A 186 18.44 14.74 -8.21
C THR A 186 19.92 14.80 -8.62
N ARG A 187 20.80 14.14 -7.87
CA ARG A 187 22.25 14.09 -8.11
C ARG A 187 22.71 12.78 -8.74
N ARG A 188 21.80 11.79 -8.93
CA ARG A 188 22.10 10.43 -9.38
C ARG A 188 21.03 9.94 -10.37
N PRO A 189 21.26 10.06 -11.69
CA PRO A 189 20.29 9.67 -12.71
C PRO A 189 19.79 8.23 -12.58
N GLU A 190 20.67 7.29 -12.22
CA GLU A 190 20.31 5.87 -12.06
C GLU A 190 19.35 5.66 -10.89
N LEU A 191 19.54 6.38 -9.79
CA LEU A 191 18.64 6.36 -8.64
C LEU A 191 17.30 7.04 -8.99
N ARG A 192 17.32 8.07 -9.83
CA ARG A 192 16.11 8.78 -10.26
C ARG A 192 15.16 7.85 -11.00
N THR A 193 15.63 7.05 -11.95
CA THR A 193 14.80 6.07 -12.66
C THR A 193 14.11 5.11 -11.70
N PHE A 194 14.82 4.64 -10.67
CA PHE A 194 14.26 3.74 -9.67
C PHE A 194 13.22 4.45 -8.78
N PHE A 195 13.51 5.68 -8.37
CA PHE A 195 12.59 6.51 -7.58
C PHE A 195 11.32 6.89 -8.36
N ASP A 196 11.42 7.10 -9.67
CA ASP A 196 10.29 7.36 -10.56
C ASP A 196 9.38 6.13 -10.72
N ALA A 197 9.97 4.96 -10.97
CA ALA A 197 9.22 3.71 -11.05
C ALA A 197 8.52 3.36 -9.72
N ALA A 198 9.16 3.71 -8.60
CA ALA A 198 8.55 3.62 -7.28
C ALA A 198 7.36 4.58 -7.12
N GLY A 199 7.47 5.81 -7.61
CA GLY A 199 6.41 6.82 -7.55
C GLY A 199 5.18 6.48 -8.40
N SER A 200 5.34 5.78 -9.53
CA SER A 200 4.20 5.41 -10.38
C SER A 200 3.24 4.44 -9.71
N ALA A 201 3.73 3.55 -8.83
CA ALA A 201 2.90 2.62 -8.07
C ALA A 201 1.86 3.31 -7.16
N PHE A 202 2.08 4.58 -6.79
CA PHE A 202 1.14 5.41 -6.05
C PHE A 202 0.17 6.17 -6.97
N ARG A 203 0.66 6.59 -8.13
CA ARG A 203 -0.10 7.43 -9.07
C ARG A 203 -1.25 6.67 -9.72
N ASP A 204 -1.03 5.43 -10.13
CA ASP A 204 -2.02 4.67 -10.89
C ASP A 204 -3.32 4.40 -10.09
N PRO A 205 -3.27 3.99 -8.81
CA PRO A 205 -4.46 3.91 -7.97
C PRO A 205 -5.21 5.23 -7.84
N LEU A 206 -4.51 6.36 -7.70
CA LEU A 206 -5.15 7.68 -7.63
C LEU A 206 -5.84 8.08 -8.93
N VAL A 207 -5.24 7.76 -10.08
CA VAL A 207 -5.88 7.96 -11.39
C VAL A 207 -7.15 7.11 -11.46
N ALA A 208 -7.12 5.85 -11.03
CA ALA A 208 -8.30 5.00 -11.00
C ALA A 208 -9.40 5.56 -10.08
N MET A 209 -9.06 6.00 -8.87
CA MET A 209 -10.04 6.57 -7.93
C MET A 209 -10.62 7.90 -8.42
N THR A 210 -9.82 8.76 -9.06
CA THR A 210 -10.32 10.03 -9.63
C THR A 210 -11.19 9.81 -10.87
N THR A 211 -10.85 8.83 -11.71
CA THR A 211 -11.74 8.36 -12.80
C THR A 211 -13.06 7.86 -12.24
N ALA A 212 -13.02 7.02 -11.20
CA ALA A 212 -14.20 6.55 -10.50
C ALA A 212 -14.95 7.72 -9.81
N ALA A 213 -14.33 8.82 -9.44
CA ALA A 213 -15.04 10.00 -8.93
C ALA A 213 -15.73 10.83 -10.04
N GLY A 214 -15.58 10.44 -11.32
CA GLY A 214 -16.16 11.15 -12.46
C GLY A 214 -15.30 12.29 -13.00
N SER A 215 -13.99 12.25 -12.74
CA SER A 215 -13.05 13.24 -13.26
C SER A 215 -13.03 13.28 -14.80
N PRO A 216 -13.15 14.46 -15.42
CA PRO A 216 -12.96 14.59 -16.87
C PRO A 216 -11.49 14.45 -17.30
N GLU A 217 -10.56 14.65 -16.37
CA GLU A 217 -9.11 14.76 -16.62
C GLU A 217 -8.33 14.08 -15.47
N PRO A 218 -8.49 12.76 -15.29
CA PRO A 218 -8.05 12.04 -14.09
C PRO A 218 -6.55 12.09 -13.85
N GLU A 219 -5.72 12.04 -14.89
CA GLU A 219 -4.26 12.15 -14.78
C GLU A 219 -3.82 13.51 -14.22
N ARG A 220 -4.48 14.58 -14.66
CA ARG A 220 -4.19 15.95 -14.20
C ARG A 220 -4.69 16.14 -12.77
N HIS A 221 -5.90 15.69 -12.46
CA HIS A 221 -6.47 15.83 -11.12
C HIS A 221 -5.72 14.97 -10.09
N ALA A 222 -5.28 13.76 -10.44
CA ALA A 222 -4.39 12.95 -9.60
C ALA A 222 -3.08 13.69 -9.32
N LEU A 223 -2.48 14.33 -10.33
CA LEU A 223 -1.26 15.14 -10.13
C LEU A 223 -1.51 16.33 -9.19
N SER A 224 -2.65 17.03 -9.32
CA SER A 224 -3.01 18.12 -8.42
C SER A 224 -3.17 17.67 -6.97
N LEU A 225 -3.80 16.51 -6.75
CA LEU A 225 -3.93 15.91 -5.41
C LEU A 225 -2.56 15.58 -4.81
N VAL A 226 -1.70 14.93 -5.59
CA VAL A 226 -0.32 14.61 -5.17
C VAL A 226 0.45 15.89 -4.82
N ALA A 227 0.37 16.91 -5.68
CA ALA A 227 1.07 18.17 -5.45
C ALA A 227 0.62 18.87 -4.17
N TRP A 228 -0.69 18.86 -3.88
CA TRP A 228 -1.24 19.41 -2.65
C TRP A 228 -0.79 18.62 -1.40
N CYS A 229 -0.87 17.28 -1.46
CA CYS A 229 -0.38 16.41 -0.39
C CYS A 229 1.12 16.64 -0.12
N GLU A 230 1.96 16.66 -1.16
CA GLU A 230 3.41 16.90 -1.03
C GLU A 230 3.72 18.27 -0.42
N GLY A 231 2.94 19.30 -0.76
CA GLY A 231 3.06 20.62 -0.14
C GLY A 231 2.79 20.60 1.37
N LEU A 232 1.74 19.89 1.81
CA LEU A 232 1.42 19.72 3.22
C LEU A 232 2.46 18.86 3.96
N MET A 233 2.84 17.73 3.36
CA MET A 233 3.87 16.83 3.86
C MET A 233 5.20 17.57 4.10
N PHE A 234 5.63 18.37 3.12
CA PHE A 234 6.84 19.18 3.24
C PHE A 234 6.70 20.25 4.33
N SER A 235 5.57 20.96 4.35
CA SER A 235 5.30 22.04 5.32
C SER A 235 5.29 21.54 6.77
N CYS A 236 4.81 20.31 7.01
CA CYS A 236 4.81 19.70 8.33
C CYS A 236 6.15 19.03 8.68
N ALA A 237 6.87 18.46 7.70
CA ALA A 237 8.14 17.81 7.96
C ALA A 237 9.27 18.81 8.22
N ALA A 238 9.39 19.82 7.35
CA ALA A 238 10.54 20.72 7.27
C ALA A 238 10.17 22.22 7.26
N GLY A 239 8.88 22.58 7.16
CA GLY A 239 8.40 23.95 7.03
C GLY A 239 7.81 24.57 8.30
N SER A 240 7.11 25.68 8.10
CA SER A 240 6.55 26.53 9.18
C SER A 240 5.38 25.90 9.97
N PHE A 241 4.83 24.77 9.50
CA PHE A 241 3.70 24.07 10.14
C PHE A 241 4.12 22.84 10.95
N HIS A 242 5.42 22.64 11.18
CA HIS A 242 5.94 21.46 11.89
C HIS A 242 5.42 21.28 13.34
N ALA A 243 4.87 22.33 13.95
CA ALA A 243 4.39 22.31 15.34
C ALA A 243 2.89 21.97 15.47
N ALA A 244 2.13 21.97 14.38
CA ALA A 244 0.69 21.71 14.39
C ALA A 244 0.29 20.93 13.14
N VAL A 245 0.35 19.60 13.24
CA VAL A 245 -0.14 18.70 12.19
C VAL A 245 -1.66 18.85 12.09
N PRO A 246 -2.22 19.07 10.89
CA PRO A 246 -3.67 19.15 10.72
C PRO A 246 -4.39 17.89 11.19
N SER A 247 -5.52 18.07 11.85
CA SER A 247 -6.41 16.97 12.20
C SER A 247 -6.97 16.30 10.94
N ARG A 248 -7.38 15.03 11.06
CA ARG A 248 -8.04 14.33 9.94
C ARG A 248 -9.25 15.09 9.41
N ALA A 249 -10.02 15.74 10.30
CA ALA A 249 -11.20 16.53 9.91
C ALA A 249 -10.81 17.73 9.03
N GLU A 250 -9.77 18.49 9.40
CA GLU A 250 -9.27 19.61 8.59
C GLU A 250 -8.72 19.13 7.23
N LEU A 251 -7.99 18.02 7.21
CA LEU A 251 -7.50 17.43 5.96
C LEU A 251 -8.65 17.00 5.05
N ARG A 252 -9.69 16.37 5.62
CA ARG A 252 -10.89 15.98 4.89
C ARG A 252 -11.59 17.19 4.27
N THR A 253 -11.78 18.26 5.03
CA THR A 253 -12.36 19.51 4.51
C THR A 253 -11.52 20.05 3.33
N GLY A 254 -10.19 20.08 3.45
CA GLY A 254 -9.30 20.50 2.37
C GLY A 254 -9.42 19.64 1.11
N PHE A 255 -9.51 18.32 1.25
CA PHE A 255 -9.75 17.42 0.11
C PHE A 255 -11.13 17.63 -0.52
N GLU A 256 -12.18 17.79 0.28
CA GLU A 256 -13.54 18.06 -0.23
C GLU A 256 -13.60 19.37 -1.02
N GLU A 257 -12.92 20.43 -0.56
CA GLU A 257 -12.81 21.71 -1.28
C GLU A 257 -12.04 21.56 -2.60
N LEU A 258 -10.90 20.86 -2.57
CA LEU A 258 -10.09 20.64 -3.76
C LEU A 258 -10.84 19.80 -4.80
N LEU A 259 -11.48 18.70 -4.37
CA LEU A 259 -12.28 17.84 -5.23
C LEU A 259 -13.50 18.57 -5.81
N ARG A 260 -14.20 19.38 -5.01
CA ARG A 260 -15.30 20.22 -5.48
C ARG A 260 -14.83 21.21 -6.55
N GLY A 261 -13.66 21.81 -6.37
CA GLY A 261 -13.05 22.71 -7.35
C GLY A 261 -12.67 22.01 -8.66
N MET A 262 -12.18 20.77 -8.60
CA MET A 262 -11.75 20.00 -9.78
C MET A 262 -12.91 19.35 -10.54
N LEU A 263 -13.89 18.79 -9.82
CA LEU A 263 -14.99 18.00 -10.40
C LEU A 263 -16.26 18.84 -10.66
N GLY A 264 -16.32 20.05 -10.10
CA GLY A 264 -17.47 20.93 -10.17
C GLY A 264 -18.59 20.52 -9.19
N SER A 265 -19.52 21.44 -8.96
CA SER A 265 -20.75 21.18 -8.22
C SER A 265 -21.75 20.47 -9.15
N ARG A 266 -21.73 19.14 -9.22
CA ARG A 266 -22.83 18.36 -9.81
C ARG A 266 -23.85 18.00 -8.74
#